data_AF-E0RZ84-F1
#
_entry.id   AF-E0RZ84-F1
#
_cell.length_a   1.000
_cell.length_b   1.000
_cell.length_c   1.000
_cell.angle_alpha   90.00
_cell.angle_beta   90.00
_cell.angle_gamma   90.00
#
_symmetry.space_group_name_H-M   'P 1'
#
loop_
_entity.id
_entity.type
_entity.pdbx_description
1 polymer ?
#
loop_
_entity_poly.entity_id
_entity_poly.type
_entity_poly.pdbx_seq_one_letter_code
_entity_poly.pdbx_strand_id
1 'polypeptide(L)'
;MAGNLHGKTLKEYVKMLQSKKPASTKFWDLDKRIKADKKNPGVQMQLDKGEAIYDIVKMINLGIITKEDLADFSDDLKESVQELIDRHYGQW
;
A
#
# COMPACT_ATOMS: atom_id res chain seq x y z
N MET A 1 -12.10 -5.15 1.42
CA MET A 1 -12.05 -4.61 0.03
C MET A 1 -10.60 -4.41 -0.42
N ALA A 2 -9.77 -5.46 -0.42
CA ALA A 2 -8.31 -5.35 -0.62
C ALA A 2 -7.83 -5.38 -2.11
N GLY A 3 -8.74 -5.29 -3.08
CA GLY A 3 -8.44 -5.56 -4.51
C GLY A 3 -8.28 -4.35 -5.45
N ASN A 4 -8.46 -3.11 -5.00
CA ASN A 4 -8.67 -1.98 -5.92
C ASN A 4 -7.41 -1.23 -6.39
N LEU A 5 -6.26 -1.40 -5.74
CA LEU A 5 -5.02 -0.71 -6.12
C LEU A 5 -4.43 -1.28 -7.42
N HIS A 6 -4.29 -2.60 -7.51
CA HIS A 6 -3.59 -3.27 -8.62
C HIS A 6 -4.21 -2.97 -10.01
N GLY A 7 -5.55 -2.98 -10.09
CA GLY A 7 -6.26 -2.67 -11.33
C GLY A 7 -6.23 -1.19 -11.73
N LYS A 8 -6.07 -0.28 -10.77
CA LYS A 8 -5.99 1.16 -11.02
C LYS A 8 -4.62 1.55 -11.57
N THR A 9 -3.54 1.05 -10.96
CA THR A 9 -2.17 1.37 -11.36
C THR A 9 -1.84 0.85 -12.76
N LEU A 10 -2.31 -0.35 -13.11
CA LEU A 10 -2.08 -0.92 -14.44
C LEU A 10 -2.73 -0.08 -15.56
N LYS A 11 -3.97 0.39 -15.35
CA LYS A 11 -4.66 1.28 -16.31
C LYS A 11 -3.91 2.60 -16.49
N GLU A 12 -3.33 3.15 -15.43
CA GLU A 12 -2.54 4.37 -15.48
C GLU A 12 -1.24 4.18 -16.27
N TYR A 13 -0.53 3.06 -16.06
CA TYR A 13 0.67 2.72 -16.84
C TYR A 13 0.37 2.55 -18.32
N VAL A 14 -0.71 1.85 -18.67
CA VAL A 14 -1.16 1.70 -20.06
C VAL A 14 -1.42 3.06 -20.70
N LYS A 15 -2.11 3.96 -19.98
CA LYS A 15 -2.37 5.33 -20.46
C LYS A 15 -1.08 6.12 -20.70
N MET A 16 -0.07 5.96 -19.83
CA MET A 16 1.24 6.62 -20.01
C MET A 16 1.97 6.12 -21.27
N LEU A 17 1.92 4.82 -21.53
CA LEU A 17 2.53 4.19 -22.70
C LEU A 17 1.84 4.57 -24.01
N GLN A 18 0.51 4.73 -23.98
CA GLN A 18 -0.33 5.17 -25.10
C GLN A 18 -0.21 6.66 -25.44
N SER A 19 0.51 7.46 -24.64
CA SER A 19 0.70 8.87 -24.94
C SER A 19 1.51 9.11 -26.23
N LYS A 20 1.26 10.25 -26.89
CA LYS A 20 1.96 10.67 -28.11
C LYS A 20 3.38 11.24 -27.86
N LYS A 21 3.88 11.17 -26.62
CA LYS A 21 5.22 11.66 -26.27
C LYS A 21 6.32 10.80 -26.91
N PRO A 22 7.53 11.35 -27.11
CA PRO A 22 8.70 10.55 -27.50
C PRO A 22 8.92 9.36 -26.56
N ALA A 23 9.45 8.26 -27.11
CA ALA A 23 9.66 7.01 -26.35
C ALA A 23 10.51 7.22 -25.09
N SER A 24 11.57 8.04 -25.19
CA SER A 24 12.44 8.39 -24.06
C SER A 24 11.70 9.10 -22.93
N THR A 25 10.80 10.03 -23.25
CA THR A 25 9.99 10.73 -22.23
C THR A 25 9.00 9.78 -21.56
N LYS A 26 8.36 8.88 -22.33
CA LYS A 26 7.46 7.87 -21.78
C LYS A 26 8.17 6.94 -20.81
N PHE A 27 9.38 6.51 -21.16
CA PHE A 27 10.20 5.65 -20.31
C PHE A 27 10.49 6.33 -18.97
N TRP A 28 10.99 7.57 -18.97
CA TRP A 28 11.33 8.27 -17.73
C TRP A 28 10.12 8.64 -16.88
N ASP A 29 9.01 9.03 -17.50
CA ASP A 29 7.76 9.31 -16.79
C ASP A 29 7.28 8.02 -16.07
N LEU A 30 7.31 6.88 -16.77
CA LEU A 30 6.89 5.59 -16.22
C LEU A 30 7.84 5.09 -15.12
N ASP A 31 9.16 5.18 -15.32
CA ASP A 31 10.17 4.80 -14.32
C ASP A 31 9.98 5.58 -13.01
N LYS A 32 9.79 6.90 -13.11
CA LYS A 32 9.51 7.75 -11.94
C LYS A 32 8.24 7.31 -11.23
N ARG A 33 7.17 7.02 -11.98
CA ARG A 33 5.89 6.60 -11.38
C ARG A 33 6.01 5.24 -10.70
N ILE A 34 6.64 4.25 -11.34
CA ILE A 34 6.86 2.92 -10.74
C ILE A 34 7.69 3.05 -9.46
N LYS A 35 8.75 3.88 -9.46
CA LYS A 35 9.56 4.13 -8.25
C LYS A 35 8.77 4.79 -7.13
N ALA A 36 7.84 5.68 -7.46
CA ALA A 36 6.94 6.29 -6.48
C ALA A 36 5.94 5.28 -5.94
N ASP A 37 5.30 4.50 -6.81
CA ASP A 37 4.30 3.50 -6.43
C ASP A 37 4.92 2.39 -5.57
N LYS A 38 6.18 1.99 -5.81
CA LYS A 38 6.94 1.06 -4.95
C LYS A 38 7.10 1.53 -3.50
N LYS A 39 6.94 2.82 -3.20
CA LYS A 39 6.98 3.32 -1.82
C LYS A 39 5.68 3.06 -1.07
N ASN A 40 4.60 2.70 -1.78
CA ASN A 40 3.34 2.32 -1.16
C ASN A 40 3.45 0.88 -0.62
N PRO A 41 3.19 0.63 0.68
CA PRO A 41 3.20 -0.71 1.27
C PRO A 41 2.28 -1.71 0.57
N GLY A 42 1.21 -1.24 -0.07
CA GLY A 42 0.29 -2.07 -0.86
C GLY A 42 0.88 -2.52 -2.21
N VAL A 43 2.09 -2.07 -2.57
CA VAL A 43 2.83 -2.46 -3.76
C VAL A 43 4.09 -3.23 -3.38
N GLN A 44 4.87 -2.71 -2.43
CA GLN A 44 6.09 -3.37 -1.95
C GLN A 44 6.28 -3.06 -0.45
N MET A 45 6.48 -4.10 0.35
CA MET A 45 6.77 -3.98 1.78
C MET A 45 7.92 -4.91 2.17
N GLN A 46 8.80 -4.42 3.04
CA GLN A 46 9.82 -5.25 3.69
C GLN A 46 9.31 -5.57 5.10
N LEU A 47 9.11 -6.85 5.38
CA LEU A 47 8.59 -7.32 6.65
C LEU A 47 9.74 -7.68 7.59
N ASP A 48 9.72 -7.09 8.78
CA ASP A 48 10.48 -7.56 9.93
C ASP A 48 9.50 -8.17 10.93
N LYS A 49 9.82 -9.36 11.47
CA LYS A 49 8.96 -10.03 12.44
C LYS A 49 8.73 -9.19 13.70
N GLY A 50 9.70 -8.37 14.11
CA GLY A 50 9.58 -7.47 15.26
C GLY A 50 8.64 -6.29 15.00
N GLU A 51 8.49 -5.88 13.75
CA GLU A 51 7.73 -4.67 13.37
C GLU A 51 6.38 -4.99 12.72
N ALA A 52 6.06 -6.28 12.53
CA ALA A 52 4.89 -6.72 11.78
C ALA A 52 3.55 -6.11 12.25
N ILE A 53 3.40 -5.85 13.56
CA ILE A 53 2.19 -5.21 14.09
C ILE A 53 2.06 -3.74 13.63
N TYR A 54 3.18 -3.01 13.57
CA TYR A 54 3.20 -1.64 13.08
C TYR A 54 2.94 -1.57 11.58
N ASP A 55 3.45 -2.56 10.83
CA ASP A 55 3.14 -2.71 9.40
C ASP A 55 1.64 -2.95 9.16
N ILE A 56 0.97 -3.76 10.00
CA ILE A 56 -0.48 -3.96 9.93
C ILE A 56 -1.22 -2.64 10.17
N VAL A 57 -0.89 -1.91 11.25
CA VAL A 57 -1.50 -0.61 11.56
C VAL A 57 -1.29 0.38 10.41
N LYS A 58 -0.08 0.43 9.85
CA LYS A 58 0.25 1.28 8.70
C LYS A 58 -0.59 0.93 7.48
N MET A 59 -0.79 -0.36 7.18
CA MET A 59 -1.63 -0.80 6.07
C MET A 59 -3.10 -0.43 6.27
N ILE A 60 -3.61 -0.50 7.50
CA ILE A 60 -4.98 -0.08 7.85
C ILE A 60 -5.13 1.44 7.68
N ASN A 61 -4.20 2.24 8.22
CA ASN A 61 -4.24 3.70 8.10
C ASN A 61 -4.16 4.17 6.64
N LEU A 62 -3.40 3.45 5.81
CA LEU A 62 -3.31 3.72 4.36
C LEU A 62 -4.51 3.15 3.56
N GLY A 63 -5.46 2.48 4.22
CA GLY A 63 -6.64 1.88 3.60
C GLY A 63 -6.32 0.73 2.64
N ILE A 64 -5.14 0.11 2.78
CA ILE A 64 -4.72 -1.04 1.96
C ILE A 64 -5.48 -2.29 2.38
N ILE A 65 -5.63 -2.47 3.70
CA ILE A 65 -6.48 -3.49 4.33
C ILE A 65 -7.44 -2.81 5.31
N THR A 66 -8.42 -3.57 5.77
CA THR A 66 -9.45 -3.14 6.72
C THR A 66 -9.37 -3.99 7.99
N LYS A 67 -9.99 -3.55 9.09
CA LYS A 67 -9.98 -4.33 10.35
C LYS A 67 -10.70 -5.66 10.19
N GLU A 68 -11.68 -5.70 9.29
CA GLU A 68 -12.41 -6.90 8.90
C GLU A 68 -11.50 -7.94 8.23
N ASP A 69 -10.45 -7.51 7.53
CA ASP A 69 -9.46 -8.42 6.96
C ASP A 69 -8.62 -9.13 8.05
N LEU A 70 -8.73 -8.72 9.32
CA LEU A 70 -8.12 -9.39 10.48
C LEU A 70 -9.07 -10.36 11.21
N ALA A 71 -10.28 -10.64 10.69
CA ALA A 71 -11.31 -11.41 11.40
C ALA A 71 -10.85 -12.79 11.90
N ASP A 72 -10.02 -13.49 11.13
CA ASP A 72 -9.56 -14.85 11.45
C ASP A 72 -8.28 -14.89 12.32
N PHE A 73 -7.76 -13.73 12.74
CA PHE A 73 -6.59 -13.66 13.63
C PHE A 73 -6.99 -13.74 15.12
N SER A 74 -5.99 -13.95 15.99
CA SER A 74 -6.20 -13.97 17.44
C SER A 74 -6.75 -12.64 17.96
N ASP A 75 -7.54 -12.71 19.03
CA ASP A 75 -8.11 -11.53 19.67
C ASP A 75 -7.02 -10.62 20.25
N ASP A 76 -5.95 -11.19 20.82
CA ASP A 76 -4.77 -10.45 21.29
C ASP A 76 -4.15 -9.56 20.21
N LEU A 77 -4.06 -10.06 18.97
CA LEU A 77 -3.51 -9.28 17.85
C LEU A 77 -4.46 -8.14 17.48
N LYS A 78 -5.76 -8.43 17.38
CA LYS A 78 -6.78 -7.43 17.03
C LYS A 78 -6.82 -6.31 18.05
N GLU A 79 -6.77 -6.64 19.35
CA GLU A 79 -6.72 -5.67 20.44
C GLU A 79 -5.46 -4.82 20.37
N SER A 80 -4.29 -5.44 20.20
CA SER A 80 -3.02 -4.71 20.10
C SER A 80 -2.99 -3.74 18.91
N VAL A 81 -3.54 -4.15 17.75
CA VAL A 81 -3.69 -3.28 16.57
C VAL A 81 -4.64 -2.12 16.87
N GLN A 82 -5.75 -2.39 17.56
CA GLN A 82 -6.74 -1.38 17.95
C GLN A 82 -6.13 -0.34 18.90
N GLU A 83 -5.39 -0.77 19.94
CA GLU A 83 -4.71 0.14 20.86
C GLU A 83 -3.73 1.08 20.14
N LEU A 84 -2.96 0.57 19.17
CA LEU A 84 -2.02 1.38 18.40
C LEU A 84 -2.74 2.42 17.53
N ILE A 85 -3.87 2.05 16.94
CA ILE A 85 -4.70 2.99 16.17
C ILE A 85 -5.27 4.08 17.08
N ASP A 86 -5.77 3.71 18.26
CA ASP A 86 -6.36 4.66 19.22
C ASP A 86 -5.31 5.64 19.78
N ARG A 87 -4.06 5.20 19.86
CA ARG A 87 -2.90 6.05 20.19
C ARG A 87 -2.41 6.91 19.01
N HIS A 88 -3.13 6.91 17.89
CA HIS A 88 -2.78 7.61 16.65
C HIS A 88 -1.42 7.22 16.05
N TYR A 89 -0.94 5.99 16.30
CA TYR A 89 0.29 5.50 15.71
C TYR A 89 0.17 5.44 14.18
N GLY A 90 1.18 5.95 13.48
CA GLY A 90 1.26 5.87 12.02
C GLY A 90 0.32 6.83 11.28
N GLN A 91 -0.23 7.85 11.95
CA GLN A 91 -0.90 8.99 11.34
C GLN A 91 0.17 10.05 10.99
N TRP A 92 0.57 10.12 9.72
CA TRP A 92 1.57 11.08 9.20
C TRP A 92 0.98 11.90 8.05
#